data_AF-A0A7Z8Z8V2-F1
#
_entry.id   AF-A0A7Z8Z8V2-F1
#
_cell.length_a   1.000
_cell.length_b   1.000
_cell.length_c   1.000
_cell.angle_alpha   90.00
_cell.angle_beta   90.00
_cell.angle_gamma   90.00
#
_symmetry.space_group_name_H-M   'P 1'
#
loop_
_entity.id
_entity.type
_entity.pdbx_description
1 polymer ?
#
loop_
_entity_poly.entity_id
_entity_poly.type
_entity_poly.pdbx_seq_one_letter_code
_entity_poly.pdbx_strand_id
1 'polypeptide(L)'
;MKRRTRIYYTSGQKVIIWDRYKQGDSLHDIARMFDRYHSSIMPTTPFYKEEVITEYIQAGITLADSVNFLVEKYELVRIDRKGFTWREQAP
;
A
#
# COMPACT_ATOMS: atom_id res chain seq x y z
N MET A 1 2.25 -16.27 -27.23
CA MET A 1 2.16 -15.67 -25.88
C MET A 1 1.37 -16.60 -24.95
N LYS A 2 1.98 -17.15 -23.89
CA LYS A 2 1.22 -17.82 -22.81
C LYS A 2 0.42 -16.74 -22.08
N ARG A 3 -0.92 -16.76 -22.15
CA ARG A 3 -1.76 -15.88 -21.32
C ARG A 3 -1.49 -16.23 -19.85
N ARG A 4 -0.90 -15.29 -19.10
CA ARG A 4 -0.88 -15.37 -17.64
C ARG A 4 -2.29 -15.09 -17.16
N THR A 5 -2.89 -16.06 -16.47
CA THR A 5 -4.23 -15.92 -15.90
C THR A 5 -4.22 -14.74 -14.93
N ARG A 6 -5.20 -13.83 -15.05
CA ARG A 6 -5.36 -12.73 -14.11
C ARG A 6 -5.76 -13.32 -12.76
N ILE A 7 -4.98 -13.01 -11.72
CA ILE A 7 -5.21 -13.51 -10.37
C ILE A 7 -5.95 -12.45 -9.60
N TYR A 8 -7.06 -12.85 -8.98
CA TYR A 8 -7.78 -12.02 -8.02
C TYR A 8 -7.45 -12.55 -6.63
N TYR A 9 -6.89 -11.70 -5.78
CA TYR A 9 -6.67 -12.05 -4.38
C TYR A 9 -8.02 -12.17 -3.67
N THR A 10 -8.17 -13.22 -2.88
CA THR A 10 -9.35 -13.41 -2.02
C THR A 10 -9.40 -12.32 -0.95
N SER A 11 -10.56 -12.11 -0.32
CA SER A 11 -10.68 -11.14 0.77
C SER A 11 -9.70 -11.41 1.91
N GLY A 12 -9.50 -12.69 2.28
CA GLY A 12 -8.50 -13.08 3.29
C GLY A 12 -7.06 -12.79 2.86
N GLN A 13 -6.70 -13.04 1.60
CA GLN A 13 -5.38 -12.70 1.09
C GLN A 13 -5.13 -11.18 1.08
N LYS A 14 -6.14 -10.38 0.75
CA LYS A 14 -6.05 -8.91 0.81
C LYS A 14 -5.82 -8.41 2.24
N VAL A 15 -6.47 -9.03 3.24
CA VAL A 15 -6.24 -8.71 4.65
C VAL A 15 -4.80 -9.00 5.04
N ILE A 16 -4.25 -10.15 4.66
CA ILE A 16 -2.84 -10.50 4.93
C ILE A 16 -1.88 -9.49 4.29
N ILE A 17 -2.10 -9.16 3.01
CA ILE A 17 -1.28 -8.15 2.30
C ILE A 17 -1.32 -6.81 3.05
N TRP A 18 -2.50 -6.40 3.50
CA TRP A 18 -2.70 -5.14 4.18
C TRP A 18 -2.08 -5.09 5.58
N ASP A 19 -2.22 -6.16 6.37
CA ASP A 19 -1.65 -6.22 7.71
C ASP A 19 -0.13 -6.21 7.69
N ARG A 20 0.51 -6.92 6.75
CA ARG A 20 1.96 -6.87 6.56
C ARG A 20 2.44 -5.49 6.11
N TYR A 21 1.70 -4.85 5.20
CA TYR A 21 2.03 -3.50 4.75
C TYR A 21 2.00 -2.48 5.91
N LYS A 22 1.00 -2.56 6.80
CA LYS A 22 0.94 -1.72 8.01
C LYS A 22 2.10 -1.98 8.98
N GLN A 23 2.59 -3.22 9.05
CA GLN A 23 3.77 -3.57 9.86
C GLN A 23 5.09 -3.06 9.27
N GLY A 24 5.06 -2.48 8.06
CA GLY A 24 6.23 -1.92 7.39
C GLY A 24 6.93 -2.87 6.42
N ASP A 25 6.38 -4.07 6.18
CA ASP A 25 6.91 -4.98 5.16
C ASP A 25 6.82 -4.33 3.77
N SER A 26 7.88 -4.48 2.96
CA SER A 26 7.87 -3.94 1.60
C SER A 26 6.92 -4.74 0.69
N LEU A 27 6.31 -4.08 -0.30
CA LEU A 27 5.48 -4.78 -1.31
C LEU A 27 6.25 -5.90 -2.06
N HIS A 28 7.58 -5.83 -2.10
CA HIS A 28 8.41 -6.89 -2.67
C HIS A 28 8.43 -8.13 -1.78
N ASP A 29 8.61 -7.95 -0.45
CA ASP A 29 8.62 -9.04 0.52
C ASP A 29 7.24 -9.71 0.60
N ILE A 30 6.18 -8.89 0.65
CA ILE A 30 4.80 -9.38 0.71
C ILE A 30 4.46 -10.18 -0.55
N ALA A 31 4.82 -9.69 -1.74
CA ALA A 31 4.54 -10.41 -2.98
C ALA A 31 5.31 -11.73 -3.08
N ARG A 32 6.54 -11.80 -2.55
CA ARG A 32 7.32 -13.04 -2.48
C ARG A 32 6.62 -14.11 -1.63
N MET A 33 5.85 -13.74 -0.60
CA MET A 33 5.04 -14.70 0.18
C MET A 33 3.98 -15.42 -0.67
N PHE A 34 3.55 -14.81 -1.77
CA PHE A 34 2.57 -15.39 -2.70
C PHE A 34 3.22 -15.99 -3.97
N ASP A 35 4.56 -16.08 -4.01
CA ASP A 35 5.34 -16.43 -5.22
C ASP A 35 5.05 -15.48 -6.40
N ARG A 36 5.01 -14.17 -6.12
CA ARG A 36 4.71 -13.13 -7.10
C ARG A 36 5.65 -11.93 -7.02
N TYR A 37 5.52 -11.07 -8.02
CA TYR A 37 6.14 -9.74 -8.07
C TYR A 37 5.23 -8.68 -7.45
N HIS A 38 5.82 -7.60 -6.95
CA HIS A 38 5.10 -6.49 -6.28
C HIS A 38 3.98 -5.90 -7.16
N SER A 39 4.18 -5.87 -8.49
CA SER A 39 3.20 -5.38 -9.45
C SER A 39 1.87 -6.13 -9.42
N SER A 40 1.87 -7.38 -8.96
CA SER A 40 0.65 -8.18 -8.82
C SER A 40 -0.20 -7.76 -7.61
N ILE A 41 0.40 -7.30 -6.52
CA ILE A 41 -0.30 -6.91 -5.29
C ILE A 41 -0.62 -5.41 -5.25
N MET A 42 0.05 -4.58 -6.05
CA MET A 42 -0.20 -3.13 -6.09
C MET A 42 -1.69 -2.77 -6.19
N PRO A 43 -2.52 -3.39 -7.06
CA PRO A 43 -3.95 -3.06 -7.16
C PRO A 43 -4.79 -3.37 -5.91
N THR A 44 -4.25 -4.14 -4.97
CA THR A 44 -4.90 -4.41 -3.69
C THR A 44 -4.66 -3.34 -2.65
N THR A 45 -3.68 -2.44 -2.88
CA THR A 45 -3.37 -1.33 -1.99
C THR A 45 -4.23 -0.10 -2.31
N PRO A 46 -4.68 0.65 -1.29
CA PRO A 46 -5.51 1.85 -1.50
C PRO A 46 -4.76 2.96 -2.26
N PHE A 47 -3.44 2.99 -2.20
CA PHE A 47 -2.59 3.96 -2.91
C PHE A 47 -2.55 3.78 -4.42
N TYR A 48 -2.85 2.59 -4.92
CA TYR A 48 -2.81 2.28 -6.36
C TYR A 48 -4.15 2.54 -7.07
N LYS A 49 -5.24 2.77 -6.33
CA LYS A 49 -6.53 3.06 -6.94
C LYS A 49 -6.50 4.47 -7.51
N GLU A 50 -6.38 4.56 -8.83
CA GLU A 50 -6.41 5.80 -9.61
C GLU A 50 -7.68 6.64 -9.34
N GLU A 51 -8.78 5.98 -8.98
CA GLU A 51 -10.04 6.60 -8.52
C GLU A 51 -9.80 7.55 -7.34
N VAL A 52 -8.98 7.16 -6.36
CA VAL A 52 -8.69 7.95 -5.17
C VAL A 52 -7.90 9.20 -5.56
N ILE A 53 -6.86 9.05 -6.38
CA ILE A 53 -6.03 10.16 -6.86
C ILE A 53 -6.85 11.15 -7.70
N THR A 54 -7.73 10.64 -8.56
CA THR A 54 -8.58 11.46 -9.44
C THR A 54 -9.63 12.23 -8.65
N GLU A 55 -10.26 11.60 -7.66
CA GLU A 55 -11.24 12.24 -6.78
C GLU A 55 -10.60 13.40 -5.99
N TYR A 56 -9.38 13.20 -5.50
CA TYR A 56 -8.63 14.26 -4.82
C TYR A 56 -8.26 15.44 -5.74
N ILE A 57 -7.83 15.16 -6.98
CA ILE A 57 -7.56 16.19 -7.99
C ILE A 57 -8.86 16.97 -8.30
N GLN A 58 -9.99 16.28 -8.43
CA GLN A 58 -11.29 16.90 -8.71
C GLN A 58 -11.82 17.72 -7.52
N ALA A 59 -11.54 17.29 -6.29
CA ALA A 59 -11.87 18.03 -5.07
C ALA A 59 -10.93 19.22 -4.80
N GLY A 60 -9.91 19.44 -5.63
CA GLY A 60 -8.92 20.52 -5.46
C GLY A 60 -7.97 20.30 -4.28
N ILE A 61 -7.87 19.06 -3.78
CA ILE A 61 -6.97 18.68 -2.70
C ILE A 61 -5.59 18.40 -3.31
N THR A 62 -4.52 18.87 -2.66
CA THR A 62 -3.17 18.65 -3.18
C THR A 62 -2.82 17.15 -3.08
N LEU A 63 -1.96 16.66 -3.97
CA LEU A 63 -1.50 15.26 -3.91
C LEU A 63 -0.85 14.94 -2.55
N ALA A 64 -0.12 15.90 -1.96
CA ALA A 64 0.50 15.73 -0.65
C ALA A 64 -0.55 15.58 0.46
N ASP A 65 -1.58 16.43 0.48
CA ASP A 65 -2.66 16.35 1.47
C ASP A 65 -3.46 15.06 1.33
N SER A 66 -3.71 14.65 0.08
CA SER A 66 -4.36 13.37 -0.25
C SER A 66 -3.61 12.18 0.34
N VAL A 67 -2.28 12.16 0.16
CA VAL A 67 -1.42 11.13 0.73
C VAL A 67 -1.42 11.20 2.25
N ASN A 68 -1.37 12.40 2.84
CA ASN A 68 -1.44 12.59 4.30
C ASN A 68 -2.77 12.07 4.87
N PHE A 69 -3.91 12.34 4.23
CA PHE A 69 -5.22 11.82 4.64
C PHE A 69 -5.27 10.30 4.60
N LEU A 70 -4.68 9.67 3.57
CA LEU A 70 -4.62 8.21 3.49
C LEU A 70 -3.72 7.65 4.60
N VAL A 71 -2.59 8.30 4.89
CA VAL A 71 -1.70 7.93 5.98
C VAL A 71 -2.42 7.99 7.33
N GLU A 72 -3.16 9.06 7.61
CA GLU A 72 -3.97 9.20 8.83
C GLU A 72 -5.10 8.18 8.90
N LYS A 73 -5.89 8.04 7.84
CA LYS A 73 -7.03 7.11 7.76
C LYS A 73 -6.65 5.67 8.04
N TYR A 74 -5.43 5.28 7.66
CA TYR A 74 -4.92 3.93 7.77
C TYR A 74 -3.88 3.75 8.88
N GLU A 75 -3.69 4.76 9.73
CA GLU A 75 -2.74 4.76 10.84
C GLU A 75 -1.32 4.36 10.42
N LEU A 76 -0.91 4.79 9.23
CA LEU A 76 0.38 4.41 8.66
C LEU A 76 1.51 5.23 9.26
N VAL A 77 2.68 4.61 9.36
CA VAL A 77 3.86 5.25 9.93
C VAL A 77 4.46 6.24 8.93
N ARG A 78 4.63 7.50 9.35
CA ARG A 78 5.31 8.54 8.58
C ARG A 78 6.82 8.43 8.69
N ILE A 79 7.49 8.23 7.55
CA ILE A 79 8.95 8.05 7.47
C ILE A 79 9.73 9.37 7.33
N ASP A 80 9.03 10.49 7.07
CA ASP A 80 9.61 11.81 6.85
C ASP A 80 9.78 12.64 8.14
N ARG A 81 9.28 12.13 9.29
CA ARG A 81 9.46 12.72 10.61
C ARG A 81 10.96 12.83 10.94
N LYS A 82 11.43 14.03 11.31
CA LYS A 82 12.76 14.20 11.93
C LYS A 82 12.86 13.30 13.17
N GLY A 83 13.85 12.41 13.16
CA GLY A 83 14.02 11.38 14.20
C GLY A 83 13.31 10.06 13.91
N PHE A 84 12.80 9.82 12.70
CA PHE A 84 12.40 8.48 12.28
C PHE A 84 13.65 7.66 11.91
N THR A 85 13.98 6.67 12.74
CA THR A 85 14.98 5.66 12.39
C THR A 85 14.32 4.28 12.39
N TRP A 86 14.63 3.46 11.38
CA TRP A 86 14.11 2.09 11.25
C TRP A 86 14.51 1.16 12.42
N ARG A 87 15.39 1.63 13.32
CA ARG A 87 15.83 0.93 14.53
C ARG A 87 14.94 1.17 15.75
N GLU A 88 14.04 2.15 15.70
CA GLU A 88 13.20 2.58 16.83
C GLU A 88 11.75 2.07 16.76
N GLN A 89 11.44 1.14 15.86
CA GLN A 89 10.19 0.39 15.94
C GLN A 89 10.31 -0.61 17.10
N ALA A 90 9.97 -0.16 18.31
CA ALA A 90 9.71 -1.05 19.43
C ALA A 90 8.52 -1.99 19.09
N PRO A 91 8.50 -3.24 19.59
CA PRO A 91 7.42 -4.19 19.38
C PRO A 91 6.09 -3.73 20.01
#